data_AF-A0A4V1TBW7-F1
#
_entry.id   AF-A0A4V1TBW7-F1
#
_cell.length_a   1.000
_cell.length_b   1.000
_cell.length_c   1.000
_cell.angle_alpha   90.00
_cell.angle_beta   90.00
_cell.angle_gamma   90.00
#
_symmetry.space_group_name_H-M   'P 1'
#
loop_
_entity.id
_entity.type
_entity.pdbx_description
1 polymer ?
#
loop_
_entity_poly.entity_id
_entity_poly.type
_entity_poly.pdbx_seq_one_letter_code
_entity_poly.pdbx_strand_id
1 'polypeptide(L)'
;MMNPITRRLKRLAPQLIALAIILGMITAIAPGFLTISVQNGRVYGSLIDILVRAAPVALLTIGMTLVIATRGIDLSIGAVIAICGAVAATLIADGYPIPVVIVVSLGIGLVCGLWNGILVALLDIQPIIATLILMVAGRGIAQLITEGVILTFNDDTFSALGSGSFAGIPIPIFLWLGTGLLVGLLVRRSALGFLIEAT
;
A
#
# COMPACT_ATOMS: atom_id res chain seq x y z
N MET A 1 12.51 40.01 10.03
CA MET A 1 11.59 39.13 9.27
C MET A 1 12.17 37.72 9.28
N MET A 2 11.41 36.72 9.74
CA MET A 2 11.92 35.35 9.92
C MET A 2 11.90 34.60 8.57
N ASN A 3 13.01 33.97 8.20
CA ASN A 3 13.18 33.23 6.94
C ASN A 3 12.09 32.13 6.81
N PRO A 4 11.46 31.91 5.64
CA PRO A 4 10.45 30.85 5.43
C PRO A 4 10.87 29.46 5.95
N ILE A 5 12.17 29.14 5.90
CA ILE A 5 12.73 27.88 6.40
C ILE A 5 12.62 27.79 7.92
N THR A 6 12.94 28.86 8.68
CA THR A 6 12.86 28.86 10.14
C THR A 6 11.41 28.86 10.64
N ARG A 7 10.46 29.40 9.88
CA ARG A 7 9.02 29.30 10.18
C ARG A 7 8.49 27.88 9.99
N ARG A 8 8.92 27.17 8.94
CA ARG A 8 8.58 25.74 8.73
C ARG A 8 9.19 24.86 9.82
N LEU A 9 10.47 25.09 10.16
CA LEU A 9 11.14 24.33 11.22
C LEU A 9 10.44 24.47 12.58
N LYS A 10 10.04 25.68 12.97
CA LYS A 10 9.30 25.90 14.23
C LYS A 10 7.92 25.22 14.25
N ARG A 11 7.26 25.07 13.09
CA ARG A 11 5.99 24.32 12.97
C ARG A 11 6.18 22.82 13.12
N LEU A 12 7.26 22.27 12.57
CA LEU A 12 7.57 20.84 12.64
C LEU A 12 8.30 20.45 13.93
N ALA A 13 8.88 21.41 14.64
CA ALA A 13 9.63 21.21 15.88
C ALA A 13 8.92 20.30 16.90
N PRO A 14 7.64 20.50 17.27
CA PRO A 14 6.98 19.61 18.23
C PRO A 14 6.88 18.15 17.74
N GLN A 15 6.68 17.94 16.43
CA GLN A 15 6.60 16.60 15.84
C GLN A 15 7.96 15.92 15.82
N LEU A 16 9.01 16.66 15.47
CA LEU A 16 10.39 16.17 15.48
C LEU A 16 10.88 15.88 16.90
N ILE A 17 10.52 16.72 17.87
CA ILE A 17 10.81 16.51 19.29
C ILE A 17 10.09 15.27 19.80
N ALA A 18 8.79 15.11 19.50
CA ALA A 18 8.04 13.91 19.88
C ALA A 18 8.65 12.64 19.26
N LEU A 19 9.01 12.67 17.98
CA LEU A 19 9.69 11.57 17.31
C LEU A 19 11.03 11.24 17.97
N ALA A 20 11.85 12.25 18.28
CA ALA A 20 13.13 12.07 18.95
C ALA A 20 12.97 11.47 20.36
N ILE A 21 11.97 11.93 21.12
CA ILE A 21 11.64 11.37 22.44
C ILE A 21 11.22 9.90 22.31
N ILE A 22 10.36 9.57 21.36
CA ILE A 22 9.92 8.20 21.12
C ILE A 22 11.11 7.30 20.75
N LEU A 23 11.95 7.72 19.79
CA LEU A 23 13.14 6.96 19.40
C LEU A 23 14.14 6.82 20.54
N GLY A 24 14.32 7.87 21.36
CA GLY A 24 15.16 7.84 22.56
C GLY A 24 14.65 6.85 23.62
N MET A 25 13.34 6.82 23.88
CA MET A 25 12.76 5.84 24.81
C MET A 25 12.87 4.41 24.27
N ILE A 26 12.58 4.20 22.99
CA ILE A 26 12.66 2.86 22.38
C ILE A 26 14.10 2.34 22.41
N THR A 27 15.09 3.19 22.13
CA THR A 27 16.50 2.80 22.20
C THR A 27 16.98 2.54 23.62
N ALA A 28 16.46 3.25 24.62
CA ALA A 28 16.77 2.99 26.02
C ALA A 28 16.23 1.61 26.48
N ILE A 29 15.06 1.20 25.99
CA ILE A 29 14.43 -0.10 26.32
C ILE A 29 15.05 -1.23 25.48
N ALA A 30 15.34 -0.97 24.20
CA ALA A 30 15.90 -1.90 23.24
C ALA A 30 17.20 -1.31 22.64
N PRO A 31 18.37 -1.56 23.26
CA PRO A 31 19.65 -0.94 22.85
C PRO A 31 20.12 -1.32 21.43
N GLY A 32 19.51 -2.34 20.81
CA GLY A 32 19.72 -2.72 19.41
C GLY A 32 18.73 -2.08 18.42
N PHE A 33 17.82 -1.19 18.83
CA PHE A 33 16.76 -0.71 17.95
C PHE A 33 17.28 0.08 16.74
N LEU A 34 18.31 0.90 16.94
CA LEU A 34 18.95 1.67 15.86
C LEU A 34 20.13 0.94 15.21
N THR A 35 20.46 -0.28 15.66
CA THR A 35 21.55 -1.01 15.04
C THR A 35 21.08 -1.63 13.73
N ILE A 36 21.86 -1.37 12.69
CA ILE A 36 21.63 -1.92 11.35
C ILE A 36 22.75 -2.92 11.11
N SER A 37 22.38 -4.18 10.88
CA SER A 37 23.32 -5.26 10.57
C SER A 37 23.09 -5.74 9.15
N VAL A 38 24.16 -6.17 8.47
CA VAL A 38 24.05 -6.77 7.14
C VAL A 38 24.42 -8.23 7.27
N GLN A 39 23.48 -9.13 6.97
CA GLN A 39 23.70 -10.57 6.98
C GLN A 39 23.27 -11.15 5.63
N ASN A 40 24.09 -12.03 5.04
CA ASN A 40 23.78 -12.67 3.75
C ASN A 40 23.39 -11.70 2.62
N GLY A 41 24.03 -10.53 2.57
CA GLY A 41 23.72 -9.49 1.58
C GLY A 41 22.38 -8.77 1.78
N ARG A 42 21.73 -8.95 2.93
CA ARG A 42 20.47 -8.31 3.32
C ARG A 42 20.66 -7.38 4.51
N VAL A 43 20.04 -6.22 4.45
CA VAL A 43 20.04 -5.26 5.56
C VAL A 43 18.96 -5.67 6.56
N TYR A 44 19.34 -5.82 7.83
CA TYR A 44 18.50 -6.22 8.95
C TYR A 44 18.58 -5.22 10.09
N GLY A 45 17.49 -5.08 10.83
CA GLY A 45 17.39 -4.20 12.00
C GLY A 45 15.95 -3.73 12.18
N SER A 46 15.61 -3.29 13.39
CA SER A 46 14.24 -2.88 13.71
C SER A 46 13.74 -1.75 12.81
N LEU A 47 14.64 -0.85 12.40
CA LEU A 47 14.32 0.23 11.47
C LEU A 47 13.97 -0.28 10.05
N ILE A 48 14.68 -1.30 9.57
CA ILE A 48 14.37 -1.93 8.29
C ILE A 48 13.06 -2.71 8.39
N ASP A 49 12.82 -3.41 9.50
CA ASP A 49 11.57 -4.14 9.69
C ASP A 49 10.35 -3.20 9.70
N ILE A 50 10.49 -2.01 10.28
CA ILE A 50 9.47 -0.96 10.22
C ILE A 50 9.23 -0.56 8.76
N LEU A 51 10.29 -0.32 7.97
CA LEU A 51 10.15 0.02 6.54
C LEU A 51 9.51 -1.11 5.73
N VAL A 52 9.90 -2.36 5.97
CA VAL A 52 9.31 -3.54 5.30
C VAL A 52 7.82 -3.63 5.58
N ARG A 53 7.42 -3.48 6.86
CA ARG A 53 6.02 -3.57 7.28
C ARG A 53 5.20 -2.36 6.83
N ALA A 54 5.83 -1.18 6.75
CA ALA A 54 5.19 0.04 6.28
C ALA A 54 5.04 0.07 4.75
N ALA A 55 5.92 -0.59 3.99
CA ALA A 55 5.93 -0.51 2.53
C ALA A 55 4.61 -0.95 1.86
N PRO A 56 3.94 -2.07 2.24
CA PRO A 56 2.63 -2.42 1.70
C PRO A 56 1.58 -1.34 1.98
N VAL A 57 1.57 -0.76 3.18
CA VAL A 57 0.64 0.33 3.52
C VAL A 57 0.96 1.57 2.70
N ALA A 58 2.24 1.93 2.54
CA ALA A 58 2.68 3.06 1.74
C ALA A 58 2.39 2.89 0.24
N LEU A 59 2.43 1.66 -0.26
CA LEU A 59 2.00 1.32 -1.62
C LEU A 59 0.50 1.59 -1.80
N LEU A 60 -0.32 1.15 -0.85
CA LEU A 60 -1.77 1.34 -0.87
C LEU A 60 -2.15 2.82 -0.79
N THR A 61 -1.43 3.63 -0.01
CA THR A 61 -1.74 5.06 0.13
C THR A 61 -1.51 5.86 -1.16
N ILE A 62 -0.74 5.36 -2.13
CA ILE A 62 -0.60 6.00 -3.44
C ILE A 62 -1.96 6.10 -4.14
N GLY A 63 -2.74 5.00 -4.16
CA GLY A 63 -4.08 5.00 -4.73
C GLY A 63 -5.03 5.92 -3.96
N MET A 64 -5.00 5.83 -2.63
CA MET A 64 -5.82 6.68 -1.75
C MET A 64 -5.54 8.17 -1.93
N THR A 65 -4.29 8.54 -2.22
CA THR A 65 -3.91 9.93 -2.46
C THR A 65 -4.67 10.50 -3.66
N LEU A 66 -4.87 9.72 -4.73
CA LEU A 66 -5.63 10.16 -5.90
C LEU A 66 -7.11 10.36 -5.56
N VAL A 67 -7.70 9.43 -4.80
CA VAL A 67 -9.11 9.52 -4.38
C VAL A 67 -9.36 10.75 -3.53
N ILE A 68 -8.47 11.02 -2.56
CA ILE A 68 -8.56 12.20 -1.68
C ILE A 68 -8.34 13.48 -2.48
N ALA A 69 -7.43 13.48 -3.44
CA ALA A 69 -7.19 14.64 -4.29
C ALA A 69 -8.44 15.02 -5.11
N THR A 70 -9.27 14.04 -5.50
CA THR A 70 -10.58 14.26 -6.11
C THR A 70 -11.72 14.51 -5.10
N ARG A 71 -11.41 14.86 -3.85
CA ARG A 71 -12.36 15.05 -2.73
C ARG A 71 -13.22 13.82 -2.38
N GLY A 72 -12.77 12.63 -2.76
CA GLY A 72 -13.38 11.37 -2.37
C GLY A 72 -12.80 10.81 -1.08
N ILE A 73 -13.44 9.75 -0.57
CA ILE A 73 -12.92 8.90 0.50
C ILE A 73 -13.16 7.46 0.07
N ASP A 74 -12.13 6.62 0.15
CA ASP A 74 -12.24 5.19 -0.16
C ASP A 74 -12.01 4.33 1.09
N LEU A 75 -13.05 3.58 1.46
CA LEU A 75 -13.02 2.65 2.59
C LEU A 75 -12.85 1.19 2.12
N SER A 76 -12.97 0.94 0.82
CA SER A 76 -13.03 -0.40 0.24
C SER A 76 -11.65 -1.07 0.08
N ILE A 77 -10.55 -0.35 0.33
CA ILE A 77 -9.20 -0.86 0.08
C ILE A 77 -8.91 -2.18 0.80
N GLY A 78 -9.41 -2.36 2.04
CA GLY A 78 -9.29 -3.61 2.78
C GLY A 78 -10.07 -4.77 2.14
N ALA A 79 -11.26 -4.49 1.59
CA ALA A 79 -12.04 -5.46 0.84
C ALA A 79 -11.37 -5.86 -0.47
N VAL A 80 -10.82 -4.89 -1.21
CA VAL A 80 -10.09 -5.18 -2.46
C VAL A 80 -8.85 -6.04 -2.18
N ILE A 81 -8.10 -5.75 -1.11
CA ILE A 81 -6.97 -6.58 -0.68
C ILE A 81 -7.43 -8.01 -0.36
N ALA A 82 -8.55 -8.16 0.36
CA ALA A 82 -9.09 -9.47 0.71
C ALA A 82 -9.50 -10.28 -0.54
N ILE A 83 -10.19 -9.66 -1.50
CA ILE A 83 -10.60 -10.31 -2.74
C ILE A 83 -9.38 -10.69 -3.58
N CYS A 84 -8.46 -9.75 -3.83
CA CYS A 84 -7.26 -10.01 -4.61
C CYS A 84 -6.37 -11.09 -3.97
N GLY A 85 -6.27 -11.08 -2.64
CA GLY A 85 -5.54 -12.08 -1.86
C GLY A 85 -6.19 -13.46 -1.93
N ALA A 86 -7.53 -13.53 -1.83
CA ALA A 86 -8.28 -14.78 -2.00
C ALA A 86 -8.10 -15.38 -3.40
N VAL A 87 -8.16 -14.54 -4.44
CA VAL A 87 -7.91 -14.96 -5.84
C VAL A 87 -6.46 -15.40 -6.04
N ALA A 88 -5.49 -14.68 -5.46
CA ALA A 88 -4.09 -15.09 -5.54
C ALA A 88 -3.87 -16.45 -4.86
N ALA A 89 -4.41 -16.62 -3.65
CA ALA A 89 -4.25 -17.83 -2.86
C ALA A 89 -4.88 -19.06 -3.53
N THR A 90 -6.07 -18.92 -4.11
CA THR A 90 -6.75 -19.98 -4.87
C THR A 90 -5.95 -20.37 -6.11
N LEU A 91 -5.53 -19.41 -6.93
CA LEU A 91 -4.77 -19.72 -8.14
C LEU A 91 -3.40 -20.37 -7.85
N ILE A 92 -2.72 -19.95 -6.76
CA ILE A 92 -1.46 -20.60 -6.37
C ILE A 92 -1.74 -22.02 -5.85
N ALA A 93 -2.78 -22.22 -5.04
CA ALA A 93 -3.19 -23.54 -4.58
C ALA A 93 -3.55 -24.49 -5.74
N ASP A 94 -4.16 -23.96 -6.80
CA ASP A 94 -4.49 -24.69 -8.03
C ASP A 94 -3.28 -24.92 -8.95
N GLY A 95 -2.09 -24.41 -8.60
CA GLY A 95 -0.84 -24.64 -9.34
C GLY A 95 -0.65 -23.77 -10.58
N TYR A 96 -1.38 -22.65 -10.70
CA TYR A 96 -1.17 -21.72 -11.81
C TYR A 96 0.20 -21.02 -11.73
N PRO A 97 0.82 -20.70 -12.88
CA PRO A 97 2.11 -20.03 -12.89
C PRO A 97 2.00 -18.59 -12.35
N ILE A 98 3.01 -18.18 -11.56
CA ILE A 98 3.03 -16.87 -10.85
C ILE A 98 2.70 -15.66 -11.73
N PRO A 99 3.19 -15.52 -12.99
CA PRO A 99 2.81 -14.41 -13.84
C PRO A 99 1.30 -14.31 -14.08
N VAL A 100 0.61 -15.45 -14.23
CA VAL A 100 -0.85 -15.50 -14.41
C VAL A 100 -1.54 -15.08 -13.13
N VAL A 101 -1.08 -15.57 -11.98
CA VAL A 101 -1.61 -15.16 -10.66
C VAL A 101 -1.55 -13.65 -10.50
N ILE A 102 -0.39 -13.03 -10.77
CA ILE A 102 -0.20 -11.58 -10.64
C ILE A 102 -1.14 -10.82 -11.57
N VAL A 103 -1.22 -11.21 -12.85
CA VAL A 103 -2.06 -10.52 -13.83
C VAL A 103 -3.54 -10.61 -13.46
N VAL A 104 -4.01 -11.79 -13.06
CA VAL A 104 -5.41 -12.00 -12.68
C VAL A 104 -5.74 -11.25 -11.40
N SER A 105 -4.90 -11.32 -10.36
CA SER A 105 -5.13 -10.58 -9.11
C SER A 105 -5.12 -9.06 -9.31
N LEU A 106 -4.22 -8.53 -10.15
CA LEU A 106 -4.25 -7.10 -10.51
C LEU A 106 -5.50 -6.74 -11.33
N GLY A 107 -5.92 -7.62 -12.24
CA GLY A 107 -7.15 -7.45 -13.01
C GLY A 107 -8.40 -7.39 -12.13
N ILE A 108 -8.49 -8.24 -11.11
CA ILE A 108 -9.58 -8.18 -10.13
C ILE A 108 -9.56 -6.87 -9.34
N GLY A 109 -8.38 -6.41 -8.91
CA GLY A 109 -8.23 -5.11 -8.28
C GLY A 109 -8.69 -3.95 -9.17
N LEU A 110 -8.36 -4.01 -10.47
CA LEU A 110 -8.83 -3.04 -11.46
C LEU A 110 -10.36 -3.06 -11.59
N VAL A 111 -10.97 -4.23 -11.67
CA VAL A 111 -12.44 -4.37 -11.76
C VAL A 111 -13.13 -3.79 -10.52
N CYS A 112 -12.60 -4.07 -9.32
CA CYS A 112 -13.10 -3.48 -8.08
C CYS A 112 -12.97 -1.95 -8.06
N GLY A 113 -11.84 -1.41 -8.53
CA GLY A 113 -11.65 0.04 -8.65
C GLY A 113 -12.58 0.68 -9.67
N LEU A 114 -12.77 0.03 -10.82
CA LEU A 114 -13.71 0.46 -11.86
C LEU A 114 -15.15 0.44 -11.37
N TRP A 115 -15.54 -0.58 -10.60
CA TRP A 115 -16.85 -0.64 -9.96
C TRP A 115 -17.11 0.62 -9.13
N ASN A 116 -16.21 0.95 -8.20
CA ASN A 116 -16.34 2.16 -7.39
C ASN A 116 -16.34 3.43 -8.26
N GLY A 117 -15.45 3.51 -9.25
CA GLY A 117 -15.35 4.65 -10.15
C GLY A 117 -16.61 4.88 -10.98
N ILE A 118 -17.24 3.81 -11.47
CA ILE A 118 -18.50 3.86 -12.23
C ILE A 118 -19.66 4.34 -11.34
N LEU A 119 -19.77 3.79 -10.13
CA LEU A 119 -20.82 4.21 -9.18
C LEU A 119 -20.73 5.72 -8.87
N VAL A 120 -19.51 6.24 -8.73
CA VAL A 120 -19.31 7.66 -8.43
C VAL A 120 -19.48 8.52 -9.68
N ALA A 121 -18.82 8.17 -10.80
CA ALA A 121 -18.75 9.05 -11.97
C ALA A 121 -19.99 9.01 -12.86
N LEU A 122 -20.69 7.88 -12.95
CA LEU A 122 -21.86 7.72 -13.82
C LEU A 122 -23.19 7.74 -13.07
N LEU A 123 -23.23 7.20 -11.85
CA LEU A 123 -24.47 7.11 -11.06
C LEU A 123 -24.59 8.21 -10.00
N ASP A 124 -23.61 9.11 -9.90
CA ASP A 124 -23.57 10.24 -8.95
C ASP A 124 -23.77 9.81 -7.49
N ILE A 125 -23.30 8.60 -7.15
CA ILE A 125 -23.33 8.09 -5.77
C ILE A 125 -22.14 8.69 -5.02
N GLN A 126 -22.38 9.15 -3.79
CA GLN A 126 -21.33 9.70 -2.95
C GLN A 126 -20.19 8.68 -2.72
N PRO A 127 -18.89 9.07 -2.87
CA PRO A 127 -17.76 8.13 -2.82
C PRO A 127 -17.69 7.24 -1.58
N ILE A 128 -18.06 7.79 -0.41
CA ILE A 128 -18.10 7.03 0.85
C ILE A 128 -19.11 5.89 0.76
N ILE A 129 -20.29 6.14 0.19
CA ILE A 129 -21.36 5.14 0.07
C ILE A 129 -20.96 4.07 -0.94
N ALA A 130 -20.45 4.47 -2.11
CA ALA A 130 -19.98 3.53 -3.13
C ALA A 130 -18.92 2.56 -2.59
N THR A 131 -17.94 3.09 -1.85
CA THR A 131 -16.85 2.29 -1.29
C THR A 131 -17.28 1.48 -0.07
N LEU A 132 -18.26 1.94 0.72
CA LEU A 132 -18.89 1.15 1.78
C LEU A 132 -19.60 -0.09 1.24
N ILE A 133 -20.31 0.01 0.11
CA ILE A 133 -21.00 -1.13 -0.52
C ILE A 133 -19.97 -2.23 -0.84
N LEU A 134 -18.87 -1.86 -1.51
CA LEU A 134 -17.83 -2.82 -1.85
C LEU A 134 -17.12 -3.34 -0.59
N MET A 135 -16.89 -2.50 0.41
CA MET A 135 -16.29 -2.91 1.68
C MET A 135 -17.11 -3.99 2.39
N VAL A 136 -18.43 -3.80 2.48
CA VAL A 136 -19.34 -4.76 3.12
C VAL A 136 -19.40 -6.07 2.34
N ALA A 137 -19.46 -6.00 1.01
CA ALA A 137 -19.51 -7.19 0.16
C ALA A 137 -18.17 -7.96 0.14
N GLY A 138 -17.04 -7.26 0.23
CA GLY A 138 -15.74 -7.83 -0.13
C GLY A 138 -15.26 -8.97 0.76
N ARG A 139 -15.57 -8.96 2.07
CA ARG A 139 -15.27 -10.11 2.93
C ARG A 139 -16.08 -11.34 2.53
N GLY A 140 -17.35 -11.17 2.17
CA GLY A 140 -18.21 -12.26 1.70
C GLY A 140 -17.71 -12.82 0.37
N ILE A 141 -17.34 -11.94 -0.58
CA ILE A 141 -16.76 -12.35 -1.86
C ILE A 141 -15.46 -13.13 -1.65
N ALA A 142 -14.55 -12.62 -0.81
CA ALA A 142 -13.30 -13.30 -0.51
C ALA A 142 -13.53 -14.68 0.12
N GLN A 143 -14.48 -14.81 1.05
CA GLN A 143 -14.85 -16.09 1.67
C GLN A 143 -15.46 -17.07 0.67
N LEU A 144 -16.29 -16.61 -0.27
CA LEU A 144 -16.85 -17.46 -1.32
C LEU A 144 -15.77 -17.99 -2.25
N ILE A 145 -14.77 -17.16 -2.57
CA ILE A 145 -13.63 -17.55 -3.42
C ILE A 145 -12.78 -18.63 -2.75
N THR A 146 -12.49 -18.50 -1.45
CA THR A 146 -11.69 -19.49 -0.71
C THR A 146 -12.51 -20.65 -0.15
N GLU A 147 -13.80 -20.74 -0.49
CA GLU A 147 -14.76 -21.70 0.10
C GLU A 147 -14.80 -21.68 1.65
N GLY A 148 -14.43 -20.54 2.25
CA GLY A 148 -14.34 -20.38 3.71
C GLY A 148 -13.14 -21.07 4.37
N VAL A 149 -12.22 -21.65 3.60
CA VAL A 149 -11.03 -22.35 4.12
C VAL A 149 -9.80 -21.45 4.09
N ILE A 150 -8.88 -21.66 5.04
CA ILE A 150 -7.57 -21.03 5.02
C ILE A 150 -6.68 -21.78 4.02
N LEU A 151 -6.50 -21.20 2.84
CA LEU A 151 -5.59 -21.74 1.84
C LEU A 151 -4.15 -21.44 2.25
N THR A 152 -3.40 -22.51 2.54
CA THR A 152 -1.95 -22.42 2.77
C THR A 152 -1.25 -22.85 1.50
N PHE A 153 -0.51 -21.94 0.90
CA PHE A 153 0.32 -22.19 -0.27
C PHE A 153 1.76 -21.80 0.08
N ASN A 154 2.72 -22.51 -0.48
CA ASN A 154 4.13 -22.21 -0.30
C ASN A 154 4.80 -22.16 -1.67
N ASP A 155 4.94 -20.96 -2.19
CA ASP A 155 5.69 -20.68 -3.41
C ASP A 155 6.78 -19.65 -3.09
N ASP A 156 8.03 -20.03 -3.32
CA ASP A 156 9.20 -19.22 -2.99
C ASP A 156 9.24 -17.94 -3.84
N THR A 157 8.76 -18.00 -5.08
CA THR A 157 8.76 -16.86 -6.02
C THR A 157 7.73 -15.82 -5.60
N PHE A 158 6.52 -16.25 -5.22
CA PHE A 158 5.49 -15.36 -4.69
C PHE A 158 5.89 -14.77 -3.33
N SER A 159 6.45 -15.60 -2.44
CA SER A 159 6.93 -15.17 -1.12
C SER A 159 8.08 -14.16 -1.23
N ALA A 160 8.93 -14.28 -2.26
CA ALA A 160 9.97 -13.31 -2.57
C ALA A 160 9.40 -11.93 -2.94
N LEU A 161 8.23 -11.83 -3.57
CA LEU A 161 7.62 -10.52 -3.87
C LEU A 161 7.18 -9.79 -2.60
N GLY A 162 6.67 -10.52 -1.60
CA GLY A 162 6.19 -9.93 -0.34
C GLY A 162 7.27 -9.71 0.72
N SER A 163 8.31 -10.55 0.75
CA SER A 163 9.31 -10.58 1.84
C SER A 163 10.76 -10.73 1.38
N GLY A 164 10.97 -10.87 0.07
CA GLY A 164 12.29 -11.00 -0.54
C GLY A 164 13.07 -9.69 -0.51
N SER A 165 14.33 -9.78 -0.91
CA SER A 165 15.27 -8.65 -0.96
C SER A 165 15.99 -8.65 -2.28
N PHE A 166 16.17 -7.47 -2.85
CA PHE A 166 16.99 -7.24 -4.03
C PHE A 166 18.08 -6.22 -3.69
N ALA A 167 19.34 -6.53 -3.99
CA ALA A 167 20.49 -5.69 -3.65
C ALA A 167 20.54 -5.25 -2.16
N GLY A 168 20.08 -6.14 -1.27
CA GLY A 168 20.01 -5.90 0.19
C GLY A 168 18.82 -5.08 0.67
N ILE A 169 18.02 -4.51 -0.22
CA ILE A 169 16.81 -3.75 0.10
C ILE A 169 15.57 -4.64 -0.14
N PRO A 170 14.58 -4.63 0.78
CA PRO A 170 13.33 -5.35 0.61
C PRO A 170 12.57 -5.00 -0.68
N ILE A 171 12.09 -6.01 -1.41
CA ILE A 171 11.33 -5.86 -2.66
C ILE A 171 10.09 -4.96 -2.51
N PRO A 172 9.31 -5.02 -1.42
CA PRO A 172 8.15 -4.14 -1.23
C PRO A 172 8.50 -2.64 -1.31
N ILE A 173 9.71 -2.25 -0.91
CA ILE A 173 10.16 -0.85 -0.98
C ILE A 173 10.36 -0.42 -2.44
N PHE A 174 10.94 -1.30 -3.28
CA PHE A 174 11.07 -1.03 -4.71
C PHE A 174 9.70 -0.94 -5.39
N LEU A 175 8.75 -1.80 -5.02
CA LEU A 175 7.39 -1.75 -5.55
C LEU A 175 6.72 -0.42 -5.18
N TRP A 176 6.81 0.00 -3.93
CA TRP A 176 6.31 1.29 -3.47
C TRP A 176 6.96 2.48 -4.19
N LEU A 177 8.29 2.56 -4.22
CA LEU A 177 9.00 3.65 -4.90
C LEU A 177 8.72 3.66 -6.40
N GLY A 178 8.72 2.49 -7.03
CA GLY A 178 8.47 2.33 -8.46
C GLY A 178 7.06 2.78 -8.85
N THR A 179 6.04 2.27 -8.17
CA THR A 179 4.64 2.70 -8.40
C THR A 179 4.42 4.16 -8.04
N GLY A 180 5.00 4.66 -6.94
CA GLY A 180 4.91 6.06 -6.55
C GLY A 180 5.51 6.99 -7.60
N LEU A 181 6.68 6.63 -8.16
CA LEU A 181 7.29 7.34 -9.27
C LEU A 181 6.43 7.28 -10.53
N LEU A 182 5.93 6.09 -10.89
CA LEU A 182 5.13 5.87 -12.09
C LEU A 182 3.82 6.67 -12.04
N VAL A 183 3.06 6.56 -10.94
CA VAL A 183 1.84 7.32 -10.71
C VAL A 183 2.15 8.82 -10.62
N GLY A 184 3.21 9.21 -9.90
CA GLY A 184 3.60 10.61 -9.80
C GLY A 184 3.95 11.24 -11.14
N LEU A 185 4.65 10.51 -12.02
CA LEU A 185 4.95 10.94 -13.38
C LEU A 185 3.68 11.00 -14.24
N LEU A 186 2.81 10.00 -14.15
CA LEU A 186 1.54 9.98 -14.87
C LEU A 186 0.67 11.18 -14.49
N VAL A 187 0.49 11.46 -13.20
CA VAL A 187 -0.31 12.60 -12.74
C VAL A 187 0.32 13.92 -13.18
N ARG A 188 1.63 14.10 -13.01
CA ARG A 188 2.31 15.36 -13.35
C ARG A 188 2.44 15.61 -14.85
N ARG A 189 2.43 14.58 -15.68
CA ARG A 189 2.60 14.71 -17.14
C ARG A 189 1.34 14.49 -17.96
N SER A 190 0.21 14.17 -17.34
CA SER A 190 -1.07 13.97 -18.03
C SER A 190 -2.13 14.97 -17.59
N ALA A 191 -3.24 15.00 -18.34
CA ALA A 191 -4.41 15.81 -18.02
C ALA A 191 -5.03 15.49 -16.65
N LEU A 192 -4.72 14.32 -16.05
CA LEU A 192 -5.16 13.98 -14.69
C LEU A 192 -4.71 15.00 -13.66
N GLY A 193 -3.46 15.48 -13.71
CA GLY A 193 -2.97 16.47 -12.76
C GLY A 193 -3.77 17.78 -12.85
N PHE A 194 -4.04 18.24 -14.07
CA PHE A 194 -4.84 19.44 -14.30
C PHE A 194 -6.30 19.27 -13.83
N LEU A 195 -6.94 18.13 -14.11
CA LEU A 195 -8.31 17.85 -13.69
C LEU A 195 -8.45 17.78 -12.16
N ILE A 196 -7.46 17.16 -11.50
CA ILE A 196 -7.43 17.06 -10.03
C ILE A 196 -7.25 18.45 -9.40
N GLU A 197 -6.35 19.28 -9.92
CA GLU A 197 -6.10 20.63 -9.40
C GLU A 197 -7.26 21.60 -9.67
N ALA A 198 -8.01 21.39 -10.75
CA ALA A 198 -9.16 22.20 -11.12
C ALA A 198 -10.42 21.90 -10.28
N THR A 199 -10.44 20.77 -9.57
CA THR A 199 -11.57 20.36 -8.72
C THR A 199 -11.53 21.13 -7.41
#